data_AF-A0A3B0UWC9-F1
#
_entry.id   AF-A0A3B0UWC9-F1
#
_cell.length_a   1.000
_cell.length_b   1.000
_cell.length_c   1.000
_cell.angle_alpha   90.00
_cell.angle_beta   90.00
_cell.angle_gamma   90.00
#
_symmetry.space_group_name_H-M   'P 1'
#
loop_
_entity.id
_entity.type
_entity.pdbx_description
1 polymer ?
#
loop_
_entity_poly.entity_id
_entity_poly.type
_entity_poly.pdbx_seq_one_letter_code
_entity_poly.pdbx_strand_id
1 'polypeptide(L)'
;MTKSPLFNILNSIMATRIRYIDLYSLSDDVDANIIENLLEDSDIPCLVNKFKMTSDGLDRTLPGDKDILVEEDQVEYARQVITDAIEQGLIKNGHFKA
;
A
#
# COMPACT_ATOMS: atom_id res chain seq x y z
N MET A 1 5.72 -17.07 47.61
CA MET A 1 6.19 -16.86 46.21
C MET A 1 5.05 -16.29 45.40
N THR A 2 5.00 -14.96 45.30
CA THR A 2 3.97 -14.18 44.60
C THR A 2 4.33 -14.13 43.12
N LYS A 3 3.58 -14.86 42.27
CA LYS A 3 3.69 -14.74 40.82
C LYS A 3 3.03 -13.43 40.39
N SER A 4 3.83 -12.55 39.82
CA SER A 4 3.47 -11.19 39.42
C SER A 4 2.40 -11.17 38.32
N PRO A 5 1.40 -10.25 38.33
CA PRO A 5 0.37 -10.15 37.30
C PRO A 5 0.86 -9.61 35.94
N LEU A 6 2.12 -9.18 35.85
CA LEU A 6 2.68 -8.49 34.69
C LEU A 6 2.91 -9.39 33.46
N PHE A 7 2.94 -10.72 33.64
CA PHE A 7 3.18 -11.66 32.54
C PHE A 7 2.02 -11.78 31.54
N ASN A 8 0.81 -11.35 31.90
CA ASN A 8 -0.38 -11.48 31.03
C ASN A 8 -0.61 -10.28 30.10
N ILE A 9 0.04 -9.13 30.35
CA ILE A 9 -0.10 -7.95 29.47
C ILE A 9 0.72 -8.13 28.19
N LEU A 10 1.88 -8.78 28.28
CA LEU A 10 2.77 -9.03 27.15
C LEU A 10 2.19 -10.01 26.12
N ASN A 11 1.35 -10.96 26.53
CA ASN A 11 0.66 -11.87 25.61
C ASN A 11 -0.60 -11.24 24.96
N SER A 12 -1.09 -10.12 25.48
CA SER A 12 -2.19 -9.35 24.89
C SER A 12 -1.71 -8.30 23.88
N ILE A 13 -0.39 -8.19 23.67
CA ILE A 13 0.18 -7.52 22.49
C ILE A 13 -0.03 -8.47 21.32
N MET A 14 -1.31 -8.56 20.97
CA MET A 14 -1.90 -9.22 19.83
C MET A 14 -0.98 -8.99 18.63
N ALA A 15 -0.54 -10.06 17.98
CA ALA A 15 0.04 -9.94 16.65
C ALA A 15 -1.06 -9.41 15.72
N THR A 16 -1.20 -8.09 15.63
CA THR A 16 -2.08 -7.45 14.66
C THR A 16 -1.55 -7.85 13.31
N ARG A 17 -2.20 -8.83 12.68
CA ARG A 17 -1.80 -9.33 11.38
C ARG A 17 -2.17 -8.24 10.38
N ILE A 18 -1.21 -7.36 10.07
CA ILE A 18 -1.37 -6.31 9.08
C ILE A 18 -1.64 -7.00 7.74
N ARG A 19 -2.79 -6.69 7.15
CA ARG A 19 -3.22 -7.22 5.84
C ARG A 19 -3.16 -6.07 4.84
N TYR A 20 -2.31 -6.22 3.84
CA TYR A 20 -2.23 -5.29 2.71
C TYR A 20 -3.17 -5.77 1.60
N ILE A 21 -3.91 -4.83 1.01
CA ILE A 21 -4.82 -5.03 -0.11
C ILE A 21 -4.28 -4.25 -1.30
N ASP A 22 -4.25 -4.89 -2.47
CA ASP A 22 -3.95 -4.20 -3.74
C ASP A 22 -5.08 -3.19 -4.04
N LEU A 23 -4.82 -1.90 -3.87
CA LEU A 23 -5.82 -0.84 -4.02
C LEU A 23 -5.86 -0.26 -5.44
N TYR A 24 -4.69 0.05 -5.99
CA TYR A 24 -4.57 0.83 -7.22
C TYR A 24 -3.43 0.30 -8.09
N SER A 25 -3.59 0.36 -9.41
CA SER A 25 -2.59 -0.14 -10.36
C SER A 25 -2.28 0.92 -11.41
N LEU A 26 -1.01 1.14 -11.71
CA LEU A 26 -0.55 2.15 -12.66
C LEU A 26 0.80 1.81 -13.29
N SER A 27 1.05 2.24 -14.52
CA SER A 27 2.30 1.96 -15.23
C SER A 27 3.39 3.02 -15.00
N ASP A 28 3.01 4.25 -14.67
CA ASP A 28 3.92 5.40 -14.62
C ASP A 28 4.68 5.47 -13.27
N ASP A 29 6.01 5.61 -13.31
CA ASP A 29 6.87 5.71 -12.12
C ASP A 29 6.68 7.03 -11.36
N VAL A 30 6.45 8.12 -12.08
CA VAL A 30 6.28 9.46 -11.48
C VAL A 30 4.94 9.50 -10.74
N ASP A 31 3.86 9.07 -11.38
CA ASP A 31 2.54 9.00 -10.74
C ASP A 31 2.58 8.05 -9.52
N ALA A 32 3.30 6.93 -9.60
CA ALA A 32 3.43 6.00 -8.47
C ALA A 32 4.17 6.62 -7.29
N ASN A 33 5.24 7.37 -7.56
CA ASN A 33 5.98 8.08 -6.53
C ASN A 33 5.18 9.24 -5.92
N ILE A 34 4.34 9.91 -6.73
CA ILE A 34 3.41 10.94 -6.24
C ILE A 34 2.39 10.30 -5.28
N ILE A 35 1.78 9.17 -5.65
CA ILE A 35 0.83 8.46 -4.80
C ILE A 35 1.50 8.01 -3.49
N GLU A 36 2.69 7.44 -3.57
CA GLU A 36 3.48 7.01 -2.40
C GLU A 36 3.69 8.17 -1.42
N ASN A 37 4.16 9.32 -1.91
CA ASN A 37 4.35 10.51 -1.09
C ASN A 37 3.04 11.06 -0.51
N LEU A 38 1.95 11.08 -1.29
CA LEU A 38 0.65 11.58 -0.81
C LEU A 38 0.06 10.72 0.31
N LEU A 39 0.23 9.40 0.20
CA LEU A 39 -0.20 8.46 1.23
C LEU A 39 0.69 8.60 2.48
N GLU A 40 2.00 8.73 2.31
CA GLU A 40 2.94 8.96 3.42
C GLU A 40 2.66 10.29 4.14
N ASP A 41 2.44 11.38 3.41
CA ASP A 41 2.07 12.70 3.95
C ASP A 41 0.72 12.68 4.70
N SER A 42 -0.13 11.69 4.40
CA SER A 42 -1.43 11.47 5.03
C SER A 42 -1.38 10.44 6.17
N ASP A 43 -0.18 10.02 6.61
CA ASP A 43 0.05 8.96 7.61
C ASP A 43 -0.58 7.60 7.23
N ILE A 44 -0.68 7.29 5.94
CA ILE A 44 -1.24 6.03 5.42
C ILE A 44 -0.11 5.09 5.01
N PRO A 45 0.10 3.95 5.71
CA PRO A 45 1.08 2.97 5.31
C PRO A 45 0.71 2.35 3.96
N CYS A 46 1.64 2.43 2.99
CA CYS A 46 1.47 1.81 1.69
C CYS A 46 2.72 1.04 1.25
N LEU A 47 2.55 0.09 0.35
CA LEU A 47 3.63 -0.64 -0.31
C LEU A 47 3.44 -0.52 -1.82
N VAL A 48 4.47 -0.04 -2.52
CA VAL A 48 4.48 0.01 -3.99
C VAL A 48 5.16 -1.25 -4.51
N ASN A 49 4.38 -2.22 -4.98
CA ASN A 49 4.93 -3.40 -5.62
C ASN A 49 5.28 -3.09 -7.08
N LYS A 50 6.59 -2.89 -7.33
CA LYS A 50 7.15 -2.61 -8.65
C LYS A 50 7.46 -3.88 -9.46
N PHE A 51 7.19 -5.07 -8.92
CA PHE A 51 7.57 -6.34 -9.53
C PHE A 51 6.36 -7.25 -9.78
N LYS A 52 5.80 -7.20 -10.99
CA LYS A 52 5.20 -8.38 -11.60
C LYS A 52 6.33 -9.24 -12.16
N MET A 53 6.85 -10.16 -11.35
CA MET A 53 7.72 -11.21 -11.88
C MET A 53 6.89 -12.10 -12.81
N THR A 54 7.02 -11.89 -14.12
CA THR A 54 6.70 -12.93 -15.08
C THR A 54 7.63 -14.11 -14.79
N SER A 55 7.05 -15.28 -14.56
CA SER A 55 7.72 -16.54 -14.22
C SER A 55 8.61 -17.10 -15.34
N ASP A 56 8.89 -16.30 -16.37
CA ASP A 56 9.76 -16.63 -17.47
C ASP A 56 10.87 -15.57 -17.48
N GLY A 57 12.11 -15.99 -17.28
CA GLY A 57 13.28 -15.14 -16.98
C GLY A 57 13.74 -14.24 -18.13
N LEU A 58 12.81 -13.60 -18.83
CA LEU A 58 13.00 -12.67 -19.91
C LEU A 58 12.43 -11.31 -19.51
N ASP A 59 13.31 -10.32 -19.61
CA ASP A 59 13.05 -8.88 -19.61
C ASP A 59 12.79 -8.20 -18.25
N ARG A 60 13.89 -7.80 -17.60
CA ARG A 60 13.91 -6.87 -16.45
C ARG A 60 13.68 -5.40 -16.88
N THR A 61 13.08 -5.15 -18.04
CA THR A 61 13.11 -3.84 -18.71
C THR A 61 11.77 -3.40 -19.30
N LEU A 62 10.69 -4.16 -19.10
CA LEU A 62 9.36 -3.69 -19.46
C LEU A 62 8.75 -2.90 -18.29
N PRO A 63 8.15 -1.71 -18.53
CA PRO A 63 7.39 -0.99 -17.53
C PRO A 63 6.14 -1.81 -17.21
N GLY A 64 6.25 -2.72 -16.25
CA GLY A 64 5.12 -3.44 -15.71
C GLY A 64 4.23 -2.51 -14.89
N ASP A 65 2.94 -2.85 -14.84
CA ASP A 65 2.02 -2.20 -13.91
C ASP A 65 2.55 -2.34 -12.48
N LYS A 66 2.57 -1.22 -11.78
CA LYS A 66 2.91 -1.08 -10.38
C LYS A 66 1.64 -1.13 -9.59
N ASP A 67 1.65 -1.89 -8.52
CA ASP A 67 0.51 -2.02 -7.64
C ASP A 67 0.77 -1.24 -6.36
N ILE A 68 -0.18 -0.41 -5.96
CA ILE A 68 -0.21 0.28 -4.68
C ILE A 68 -1.03 -0.57 -3.74
N LEU A 69 -0.37 -1.09 -2.71
CA LEU A 69 -0.99 -1.86 -1.65
C LEU A 69 -1.13 -0.98 -0.42
N VAL A 70 -2.26 -1.10 0.26
CA VAL A 70 -2.56 -0.32 1.47
C VAL A 70 -3.10 -1.26 2.54
N GLU A 71 -2.90 -0.93 3.81
CA GLU A 71 -3.51 -1.67 4.92
C GLU A 71 -5.05 -1.68 4.80
N GLU A 72 -5.66 -2.84 5.03
CA GLU A 72 -7.10 -3.09 4.82
C GLU A 72 -8.00 -2.06 5.53
N ASP A 73 -7.59 -1.59 6.71
CA ASP A 73 -8.30 -0.60 7.52
C ASP A 73 -8.18 0.83 6.97
N GLN A 74 -7.18 1.10 6.12
CA GLN A 74 -6.92 2.41 5.52
C GLN A 74 -7.37 2.51 4.06
N VAL A 75 -7.92 1.43 3.48
CA VAL A 75 -8.33 1.34 2.06
C VAL A 75 -9.28 2.47 1.65
N GLU A 76 -10.30 2.76 2.45
CA GLU A 76 -11.29 3.79 2.12
C GLU A 76 -10.66 5.18 2.10
N TYR A 77 -9.79 5.46 3.07
CA TYR A 77 -9.12 6.74 3.18
C TYR A 77 -8.08 6.93 2.08
N ALA A 78 -7.27 5.90 1.79
CA ALA A 78 -6.35 5.91 0.67
C ALA A 78 -7.05 6.05 -0.69
N ARG A 79 -8.22 5.43 -0.85
CA ARG A 79 -9.05 5.59 -2.06
C ARG A 79 -9.48 7.04 -2.24
N GLN A 80 -9.83 7.74 -1.16
CA GLN A 80 -10.16 9.16 -1.21
C GLN A 80 -8.95 9.99 -1.63
N VAL A 81 -7.79 9.80 -0.99
CA VAL A 81 -6.55 10.54 -1.32
C VAL A 81 -6.17 10.37 -2.80
N ILE A 82 -6.22 9.13 -3.31
CA ILE A 82 -5.92 8.86 -4.72
C ILE A 82 -6.97 9.52 -5.64
N THR A 83 -8.25 9.47 -5.27
CA THR A 83 -9.32 10.12 -6.05
C THR A 83 -9.11 11.63 -6.12
N ASP A 84 -8.81 12.27 -4.99
CA ASP A 84 -8.52 13.71 -4.92
C ASP A 84 -7.30 14.06 -5.77
N ALA A 85 -6.27 13.22 -5.79
CA ALA A 85 -5.08 13.41 -6.62
C ALA A 85 -5.40 13.33 -8.12
N ILE A 86 -6.32 12.44 -8.54
CA ILE A 86 -6.82 12.36 -9.92
C ILE A 86 -7.59 13.63 -10.28
N GLU A 87 -8.51 14.05 -9.41
CA GLU A 87 -9.35 15.24 -9.64
C GLU A 87 -8.53 16.53 -9.71
N GLN A 88 -7.47 16.63 -8.90
CA GLN A 88 -6.51 17.74 -8.94
C GLN A 88 -5.55 17.67 -10.14
N GLY A 89 -5.56 16.57 -10.90
CA GLY A 89 -4.69 16.35 -12.06
C GLY A 89 -3.22 16.09 -11.70
N LEU A 90 -2.94 15.70 -10.44
CA LEU A 90 -1.61 15.33 -9.97
C LEU A 90 -1.15 13.99 -10.55
N ILE A 91 -2.10 13.07 -10.73
CA ILE A 91 -1.90 11.78 -11.38
C ILE A 91 -2.89 11.61 -12.53
N LYS A 92 -2.48 10.90 -13.58
CA LYS A 92 -3.25 10.83 -14.83
C LYS A 92 -3.66 9.42 -15.21
N ASN A 93 -2.88 8.43 -14.82
CA ASN A 93 -3.05 7.06 -15.28
C ASN A 93 -3.23 6.09 -14.11
N GLY A 94 -3.99 5.03 -14.38
CA GLY A 94 -4.18 3.90 -13.47
C GLY A 94 -5.65 3.53 -13.28
N HIS A 95 -5.89 2.55 -12.42
CA HIS A 95 -7.23 2.11 -12.08
C HIS A 95 -7.27 1.50 -10.68
N PHE A 96 -8.40 1.67 -9.99
CA PHE A 96 -8.67 0.96 -8.75
C PHE A 96 -8.89 -0.52 -9.03
N LYS A 97 -8.31 -1.38 -8.20
CA LYS A 97 -8.58 -2.81 -8.20
C LYS A 97 -9.88 -3.11 -7.43
N ALA A 98 -10.52 -4.21 -7.81
CA ALA A 98 -11.81 -4.68 -7.28
C ALA A 98 -11.63 -5.67 -6.14
#